data_AF-A0A975F159-F1
#
_entry.id   AF-A0A975F159-F1
#
_cell.length_a   1.000
_cell.length_b   1.000
_cell.length_c   1.000
_cell.angle_alpha   90.00
_cell.angle_beta   90.00
_cell.angle_gamma   90.00
#
_symmetry.space_group_name_H-M   'P 1'
#
loop_
_entity.id
_entity.type
_entity.pdbx_description
1 polymer ?
#
loop_
_entity_poly.entity_id
_entity_poly.type
_entity_poly.pdbx_seq_one_letter_code
_entity_poly.pdbx_strand_id
1 'polypeptide(L)'
;MSESAKIIRLKSHAQTPEAVIHTIEPVFNSESAILILGTMPSPASRRAGFYYMHPQNRFWPIMAEIYGEKLKFSNKEAVRGAEISEGIKDSEAVNVCGECIEERRRLALKHGIALWDVLKYCQIAGADDASIRSPEPNDIPRIIENSRISKIFCTGKTAFNLYKKFYGRTLEKDVQYLPSTSPANRGKWPTEKLLEFYREKLLE
;
A
#
# COMPACT_ATOMS: atom_id res chain seq x y z
N MET A 1 -29.06 -41.54 2.23
CA MET A 1 -29.21 -40.07 2.18
C MET A 1 -28.54 -39.47 3.40
N SER A 2 -27.77 -38.39 3.23
CA SER A 2 -27.18 -37.48 4.25
C SER A 2 -26.16 -38.13 5.20
N GLU A 3 -24.91 -37.65 5.30
CA GLU A 3 -24.55 -36.53 6.18
C GLU A 3 -23.23 -35.83 5.74
N SER A 4 -22.85 -35.85 4.46
CA SER A 4 -21.50 -35.41 4.02
C SER A 4 -21.38 -33.95 3.54
N ALA A 5 -22.28 -33.04 3.91
CA ALA A 5 -22.24 -31.67 3.40
C ALA A 5 -22.71 -30.60 4.41
N LYS A 6 -22.04 -30.50 5.55
CA LYS A 6 -22.00 -29.24 6.32
C LYS A 6 -20.55 -28.80 6.50
N ILE A 7 -20.10 -28.14 5.43
CA ILE A 7 -19.00 -27.18 5.33
C ILE A 7 -18.54 -26.69 6.70
N ILE A 8 -17.40 -27.23 7.14
CA ILE A 8 -16.55 -26.61 8.16
C ILE A 8 -16.02 -25.33 7.51
N ARG A 9 -16.73 -24.22 7.71
CA ARG A 9 -16.18 -22.88 7.52
C ARG A 9 -15.22 -22.67 8.69
N LEU A 10 -13.99 -23.16 8.54
CA LEU A 10 -12.86 -22.84 9.41
C LEU A 10 -12.81 -21.32 9.51
N LYS A 11 -13.21 -20.80 10.67
CA LYS A 11 -13.05 -19.40 11.05
C LYS A 11 -11.57 -19.07 10.89
N SER A 12 -11.28 -18.03 10.12
CA SER A 12 -9.96 -17.39 10.09
C SER A 12 -9.51 -17.16 11.53
N HIS A 13 -8.36 -17.70 11.92
CA HIS A 13 -7.77 -17.36 13.21
C HIS A 13 -7.58 -15.83 13.19
N ALA A 14 -8.31 -15.12 14.05
CA ALA A 14 -8.13 -13.69 14.22
C ALA A 14 -6.68 -13.49 14.69
N GLN A 15 -5.88 -12.80 13.88
CA GLN A 15 -4.50 -12.50 14.24
C GLN A 15 -4.52 -11.61 15.50
N THR A 16 -3.63 -11.89 16.45
CA THR A 16 -3.44 -11.03 17.62
C THR A 16 -2.83 -9.69 17.19
N PRO A 17 -3.27 -8.56 17.73
CA PRO A 17 -2.65 -7.27 17.44
C PRO A 17 -1.16 -7.28 17.83
N GLU A 18 -0.30 -6.93 16.87
CA GLU A 18 1.13 -6.75 17.05
C GLU A 18 1.50 -5.27 16.99
N ALA A 19 2.54 -4.87 17.71
CA ALA A 19 3.12 -3.54 17.61
C ALA A 19 3.93 -3.44 16.31
N VAL A 20 3.54 -2.54 15.41
CA VAL A 20 4.17 -2.37 14.10
C VAL A 20 4.71 -0.96 13.99
N ILE A 21 6.01 -0.86 13.68
CA ILE A 21 6.69 0.37 13.29
C ILE A 21 6.83 0.37 11.76
N HIS A 22 6.62 1.53 11.16
CA HIS A 22 6.75 1.73 9.73
C HIS A 22 8.23 1.74 9.32
N THR A 23 8.70 0.69 8.64
CA THR A 23 10.11 0.52 8.27
C THR A 23 10.44 0.86 6.81
N ILE A 24 9.42 1.17 6.00
CA ILE A 24 9.61 1.53 4.60
C ILE A 24 9.80 3.04 4.49
N GLU A 25 10.88 3.49 3.85
CA GLU A 25 11.09 4.92 3.59
C GLU A 25 10.09 5.45 2.57
N PRO A 26 9.69 6.73 2.64
CA PRO A 26 8.82 7.31 1.63
C PRO A 26 9.49 7.31 0.25
N VAL A 27 8.70 7.09 -0.79
CA VAL A 27 9.14 7.27 -2.18
C VAL A 27 8.75 8.68 -2.60
N PHE A 28 9.71 9.57 -2.81
CA PHE A 28 9.47 10.89 -3.39
C PHE A 28 10.78 11.51 -3.90
N ASN A 29 10.65 12.59 -4.67
CA ASN A 29 11.74 13.50 -5.03
C ASN A 29 11.20 14.94 -5.07
N SER A 30 12.07 15.92 -5.36
CA SER A 30 11.68 17.34 -5.42
C SER A 30 10.59 17.64 -6.46
N GLU A 31 10.46 16.80 -7.49
CA GLU A 31 9.48 16.96 -8.58
C GLU A 31 8.14 16.24 -8.30
N SER A 32 8.02 15.53 -7.17
CA SER A 32 6.77 14.87 -6.80
C SER A 32 5.69 15.91 -6.54
N ALA A 33 4.53 15.74 -7.17
CA ALA A 33 3.40 16.67 -7.12
C ALA A 33 2.13 16.05 -6.50
N ILE A 34 2.04 14.72 -6.52
CA ILE A 34 0.93 13.95 -5.96
C ILE A 34 1.47 13.07 -4.83
N LEU A 35 0.87 13.12 -3.65
CA LEU A 35 1.18 12.20 -2.54
C LEU A 35 0.03 11.19 -2.36
N ILE A 36 0.34 9.89 -2.47
CA ILE A 36 -0.62 8.82 -2.17
C ILE A 36 -0.25 8.17 -0.84
N LEU A 37 -1.21 8.13 0.08
CA LEU A 37 -1.07 7.66 1.45
C LEU A 37 -1.91 6.42 1.70
N GLY A 38 -1.27 5.33 2.13
CA GLY A 38 -1.95 4.21 2.78
C GLY A 38 -2.17 4.45 4.28
N THR A 39 -2.77 3.48 4.97
CA THR A 39 -2.94 3.53 6.43
C THR A 39 -1.64 3.12 7.13
N MET A 40 -1.19 1.91 6.84
CA MET A 40 0.00 1.24 7.37
C MET A 40 0.41 0.15 6.35
N PRO A 41 1.71 -0.10 6.12
CA PRO A 41 2.15 -1.08 5.13
C PRO A 41 1.75 -2.50 5.57
N SER A 42 1.14 -3.24 4.66
CA SER A 42 0.75 -4.65 4.88
C SER A 42 1.98 -5.52 5.20
N PRO A 43 1.81 -6.70 5.85
CA PRO A 43 2.92 -7.62 6.10
C PRO A 43 3.71 -7.99 4.83
N ALA A 44 3.03 -8.11 3.68
CA ALA A 44 3.70 -8.38 2.41
C ALA A 44 4.55 -7.17 1.94
N SER A 45 4.05 -5.95 2.11
CA SER A 45 4.80 -4.72 1.83
C SER A 45 6.02 -4.58 2.72
N ARG A 46 5.87 -4.86 4.03
CA ARG A 46 6.99 -4.81 5.00
C ARG A 46 8.07 -5.83 4.66
N ARG A 47 7.70 -7.08 4.35
CA ARG A 47 8.66 -8.11 3.90
C ARG A 47 9.36 -7.72 2.59
N ALA A 48 8.64 -7.06 1.69
CA ALA A 48 9.20 -6.61 0.42
C ALA A 48 10.02 -5.32 0.54
N GLY A 49 9.95 -4.58 1.66
CA GLY A 49 10.55 -3.26 1.78
C GLY A 49 9.95 -2.22 0.81
N PHE A 50 8.73 -2.43 0.30
CA PHE A 50 8.12 -1.52 -0.68
C PHE A 50 6.58 -1.54 -0.62
N TYR A 51 5.95 -0.46 -1.12
CA TYR A 51 4.51 -0.25 -1.01
C TYR A 51 3.67 -1.14 -1.93
N TYR A 52 2.47 -1.51 -1.46
CA TYR A 52 1.46 -2.26 -2.23
C TYR A 52 1.92 -3.62 -2.83
N MET A 53 2.90 -4.29 -2.21
CA MET A 53 3.52 -5.52 -2.73
C MET A 53 2.76 -6.82 -2.45
N HIS A 54 1.58 -6.77 -1.83
CA HIS A 54 0.75 -7.97 -1.70
C HIS A 54 0.41 -8.52 -3.11
N PRO A 55 0.55 -9.84 -3.37
CA PRO A 55 0.39 -10.42 -4.72
C PRO A 55 -0.94 -10.15 -5.40
N GLN A 56 -2.00 -9.94 -4.61
CA GLN A 56 -3.35 -9.64 -5.10
C GLN A 56 -3.74 -8.14 -4.98
N ASN A 57 -2.83 -7.28 -4.50
CA ASN A 57 -3.07 -5.84 -4.49
C ASN A 57 -3.07 -5.32 -5.93
N ARG A 58 -3.98 -4.38 -6.22
CA ARG A 58 -4.24 -3.89 -7.58
C ARG A 58 -3.61 -2.53 -7.88
N PHE A 59 -2.90 -1.92 -6.93
CA PHE A 59 -2.30 -0.60 -7.08
C PHE A 59 -1.41 -0.53 -8.32
N TRP A 60 -0.31 -1.29 -8.37
CA TRP A 60 0.64 -1.23 -9.46
C TRP A 60 0.05 -1.52 -10.85
N PRO A 61 -0.79 -2.57 -11.04
CA PRO A 61 -1.51 -2.76 -12.31
C PRO A 61 -2.38 -1.57 -12.72
N ILE A 62 -3.09 -0.94 -11.77
CA ILE A 62 -3.92 0.24 -12.05
C ILE A 62 -3.06 1.44 -12.44
N MET A 63 -1.97 1.69 -11.71
CA MET A 63 -1.06 2.79 -12.04
C MET A 63 -0.44 2.61 -13.42
N ALA A 64 -0.01 1.39 -13.75
CA ALA A 64 0.52 1.05 -15.07
C ALA A 64 -0.49 1.34 -16.19
N GLU A 65 -1.74 0.92 -16.00
CA GLU A 65 -2.83 1.15 -16.97
C GLU A 65 -3.24 2.62 -17.11
N ILE A 66 -3.20 3.41 -16.02
CA ILE A 66 -3.51 4.85 -16.08
C ILE A 66 -2.46 5.60 -16.89
N TYR A 67 -1.18 5.27 -16.69
CA TYR A 67 -0.06 5.98 -17.30
C TYR A 67 0.48 5.33 -18.57
N GLY A 68 -0.17 4.28 -19.09
CA GLY A 68 0.26 3.57 -20.30
C GLY A 68 1.63 2.91 -20.18
N GLU A 69 2.04 2.52 -18.97
CA GLU A 69 3.31 1.85 -18.70
C GLU A 69 3.11 0.32 -18.69
N LYS A 70 4.12 -0.43 -19.13
CA LYS A 70 4.13 -1.90 -19.02
C LYS A 70 5.06 -2.32 -17.89
N LEU A 71 4.49 -2.92 -16.84
CA LEU A 71 5.29 -3.58 -15.80
C LEU A 71 5.87 -4.87 -16.37
N LYS A 72 7.17 -5.10 -16.13
CA LYS A 72 7.83 -6.35 -16.49
C LYS A 72 7.48 -7.45 -15.50
N PHE A 73 7.25 -7.09 -14.24
CA PHE A 73 6.99 -8.05 -13.16
C PHE A 73 5.68 -7.77 -12.43
N SER A 74 4.93 -8.84 -12.21
CA SER A 74 3.77 -8.87 -11.32
C SER A 74 4.19 -8.78 -9.85
N ASN A 75 3.22 -8.42 -8.99
CA ASN A 75 3.45 -8.47 -7.54
C ASN A 75 3.75 -9.90 -7.02
N LYS A 76 3.30 -10.95 -7.75
CA LYS A 76 3.62 -12.34 -7.39
C LYS A 76 5.10 -12.63 -7.59
N GLU A 77 5.67 -12.18 -8.71
CA GLU A 77 7.09 -12.35 -9.05
C GLU A 77 7.97 -11.56 -8.08
N ALA A 78 7.52 -10.39 -7.64
CA ALA A 78 8.26 -9.59 -6.67
C ALA A 78 8.48 -10.29 -5.32
N VAL A 79 7.60 -11.22 -4.95
CA VAL A 79 7.64 -11.98 -3.69
C VAL A 79 8.23 -13.39 -3.88
N ARG A 80 8.42 -13.86 -5.13
CA ARG A 80 8.74 -15.25 -5.47
C ARG A 80 10.22 -15.64 -5.48
N GLY A 81 11.15 -14.75 -5.13
CA GLY A 81 12.54 -15.17 -4.86
C GLY A 81 12.68 -16.06 -3.61
N ALA A 82 11.58 -16.37 -2.92
CA ALA A 82 11.51 -17.29 -1.78
C ALA A 82 11.52 -18.80 -2.14
N GLU A 83 11.58 -19.18 -3.43
CA GLU A 83 11.70 -20.58 -3.83
C GLU A 83 12.95 -20.81 -4.70
N ILE A 84 13.83 -21.69 -4.17
CA ILE A 84 15.00 -22.37 -4.76
C ILE A 84 16.35 -21.61 -4.76
N SER A 85 17.15 -21.86 -3.72
CA SER A 85 18.42 -22.58 -3.89
C SER A 85 18.61 -23.53 -2.70
N GLU A 86 18.57 -24.83 -2.93
CA GLU A 86 19.09 -25.79 -1.95
C GLU A 86 20.55 -25.39 -1.65
N GLY A 87 20.85 -25.11 -0.37
CA GLY A 87 22.24 -25.03 0.09
C GLY A 87 22.78 -23.67 0.55
N ILE A 88 21.96 -22.69 0.93
CA ILE A 88 22.45 -21.53 1.71
C ILE A 88 21.69 -21.46 3.03
N LYS A 89 22.33 -21.95 4.10
CA LYS A 89 22.03 -21.59 5.48
C LYS A 89 22.85 -20.33 5.77
N ASP A 90 22.22 -19.35 6.42
CA ASP A 90 22.80 -18.08 6.88
C ASP A 90 22.64 -16.87 5.94
N SER A 91 21.41 -16.33 5.87
CA SER A 91 21.09 -14.94 6.27
C SER A 91 19.65 -14.61 5.89
N GLU A 92 18.94 -13.88 6.75
CA GLU A 92 17.54 -13.43 6.64
C GLU A 92 17.28 -12.42 5.51
N ALA A 93 17.84 -12.63 4.32
CA ALA A 93 17.44 -11.91 3.13
C ALA A 93 16.30 -12.67 2.44
N VAL A 94 15.06 -12.27 2.71
CA VAL A 94 13.96 -12.57 1.79
C VAL A 94 14.40 -12.03 0.43
N ASN A 95 14.61 -12.91 -0.54
CA ASN A 95 15.08 -12.51 -1.87
C ASN A 95 13.92 -11.80 -2.61
N VAL A 96 13.77 -10.51 -2.34
CA VAL A 96 12.80 -9.64 -3.01
C VAL A 96 13.41 -9.21 -4.33
N CYS A 97 12.66 -9.34 -5.42
CA CYS A 97 13.11 -8.92 -6.74
C CYS A 97 13.39 -7.41 -6.76
N GLY A 98 14.67 -7.02 -6.72
CA GLY A 98 15.10 -5.62 -6.72
C GLY A 98 14.64 -4.88 -7.98
N GLU A 99 14.73 -5.51 -9.16
CA GLU A 99 14.24 -4.93 -10.41
C GLU A 99 12.73 -4.64 -10.38
N CYS A 100 11.96 -5.49 -9.70
CA CYS A 100 10.53 -5.30 -9.51
C CYS A 100 10.23 -4.07 -8.63
N ILE A 101 11.04 -3.80 -7.61
CA ILE A 101 10.90 -2.60 -6.79
C ILE A 101 11.28 -1.37 -7.61
N GLU A 102 12.42 -1.43 -8.29
CA GLU A 102 12.96 -0.29 -9.03
C GLU A 102 12.08 0.11 -10.22
N GLU A 103 11.45 -0.85 -10.93
CA GLU A 103 10.49 -0.50 -11.99
C GLU A 103 9.28 0.28 -11.44
N ARG A 104 8.81 -0.06 -10.23
CA ARG A 104 7.65 0.56 -9.58
C ARG A 104 8.01 1.93 -9.01
N ARG A 105 9.19 2.04 -8.41
CA ARG A 105 9.78 3.32 -7.97
C ARG A 105 9.93 4.26 -9.16
N ARG A 106 10.51 3.78 -10.27
CA ARG A 106 10.65 4.56 -11.51
C ARG A 106 9.30 5.00 -12.06
N LEU A 107 8.31 4.11 -12.10
CA LEU A 107 6.95 4.45 -12.54
C LEU A 107 6.38 5.59 -11.68
N ALA A 108 6.43 5.46 -10.36
CA ALA A 108 5.91 6.48 -9.44
C ALA A 108 6.62 7.83 -9.65
N LEU A 109 7.95 7.85 -9.58
CA LEU A 109 8.72 9.08 -9.68
C LEU A 109 8.64 9.74 -11.07
N LYS A 110 8.58 8.96 -12.15
CA LYS A 110 8.42 9.46 -13.52
C LYS A 110 7.13 10.26 -13.69
N HIS A 111 6.06 9.85 -12.99
CA HIS A 111 4.74 10.47 -13.07
C HIS A 111 4.47 11.43 -11.90
N GLY A 112 5.52 11.84 -11.16
CA GLY A 112 5.41 12.82 -10.08
C GLY A 112 4.65 12.31 -8.85
N ILE A 113 4.61 11.00 -8.65
CA ILE A 113 3.87 10.34 -7.56
C ILE A 113 4.82 10.00 -6.42
N ALA A 114 4.51 10.55 -5.26
CA ALA A 114 5.07 10.15 -3.98
C ALA A 114 4.18 9.11 -3.27
N LEU A 115 4.81 8.20 -2.53
CA LEU A 115 4.14 7.14 -1.78
C LEU A 115 4.60 7.12 -0.32
N TRP A 116 3.65 7.03 0.60
CA TRP A 116 3.90 6.71 2.00
C TRP A 116 2.65 6.14 2.67
N ASP A 117 2.65 6.09 4.00
CA ASP A 117 1.49 5.77 4.82
C ASP A 117 1.31 6.83 5.92
N VAL A 118 0.07 6.96 6.41
CA VAL A 118 -0.28 7.93 7.46
C VAL A 118 0.40 7.59 8.79
N LEU A 119 0.51 6.30 9.14
CA LEU A 119 0.98 5.88 10.44
C LEU A 119 2.48 5.52 10.44
N LYS A 120 3.20 6.10 11.40
CA LYS A 120 4.55 5.68 11.79
C LYS A 120 4.52 4.44 12.67
N TYR A 121 3.50 4.36 13.53
CA TYR A 121 3.35 3.28 14.49
C TYR A 121 1.88 3.01 14.78
N CYS A 122 1.55 1.74 15.04
CA CYS A 122 0.31 1.32 15.66
C CYS A 122 0.41 -0.10 16.22
N GLN A 123 -0.60 -0.51 16.97
CA GLN A 123 -0.91 -1.92 17.17
C GLN A 123 -1.95 -2.36 16.13
N ILE A 124 -1.71 -3.46 15.41
CA ILE A 124 -2.61 -3.94 14.35
C ILE A 124 -2.56 -5.47 14.23
N ALA A 125 -3.70 -6.09 13.98
CA ALA A 125 -3.81 -7.50 13.62
C ALA A 125 -3.60 -7.68 12.11
N GLY A 126 -2.40 -8.10 11.70
CA GLY A 126 -2.05 -8.33 10.31
C GLY A 126 -2.11 -7.06 9.45
N ALA A 127 -3.17 -6.93 8.64
CA ALA A 127 -3.46 -5.76 7.81
C ALA A 127 -4.92 -5.28 7.95
N ASP A 128 -5.57 -5.62 9.07
CA ASP A 128 -6.95 -5.23 9.35
C ASP A 128 -7.00 -3.85 10.02
N ASP A 129 -7.34 -2.83 9.25
CA ASP A 129 -7.49 -1.46 9.73
C ASP A 129 -8.46 -1.31 10.91
N ALA A 130 -9.49 -2.17 11.02
CA ALA A 130 -10.46 -2.09 12.12
C ALA A 130 -9.84 -2.45 13.48
N SER A 131 -8.73 -3.19 13.45
CA SER A 131 -7.99 -3.60 14.65
C SER A 131 -6.98 -2.56 15.15
N ILE A 132 -6.77 -1.46 14.41
CA ILE A 132 -5.75 -0.45 14.75
C ILE A 132 -5.99 0.13 16.14
N ARG A 133 -4.94 0.14 16.97
CA ARG A 133 -4.87 0.82 18.28
C ARG A 133 -3.58 1.62 18.39
N SER A 134 -3.58 2.60 19.29
CA SER A 134 -2.44 3.49 19.56
C SER A 134 -1.78 4.06 18.30
N PRO A 135 -2.55 4.70 17.39
CA PRO A 135 -1.99 5.22 16.15
C PRO A 135 -1.10 6.43 16.40
N GLU A 136 0.09 6.43 15.82
CA GLU A 136 1.02 7.56 15.79
C GLU A 136 1.33 7.95 14.34
N PRO A 137 1.25 9.25 13.99
CA PRO A 137 1.44 9.73 12.62
C PRO A 137 2.90 9.71 12.16
N ASN A 138 3.12 9.55 10.85
CA ASN A 138 4.40 9.88 10.18
C ASN A 138 4.62 11.39 10.08
N ASP A 139 5.83 11.80 9.73
CA ASP A 139 6.15 13.22 9.49
C ASP A 139 5.84 13.62 8.03
N ILE A 140 4.56 13.63 7.67
CA ILE A 140 4.10 14.03 6.33
C ILE A 140 4.51 15.47 5.95
N PRO A 141 4.48 16.48 6.85
CA PRO A 141 4.95 17.82 6.55
C PRO A 141 6.34 17.85 5.91
N ARG A 142 7.30 17.04 6.41
CA ARG A 142 8.64 16.93 5.83
C ARG A 142 8.63 16.61 4.34
N ILE A 143 7.76 15.72 3.87
CA ILE A 143 7.70 15.38 2.44
C ILE A 143 7.12 16.54 1.63
N ILE A 144 6.06 17.17 2.14
CA ILE A 144 5.41 18.30 1.48
C ILE A 144 6.38 19.47 1.33
N GLU A 145 7.17 19.78 2.36
CA GLU A 145 8.16 20.86 2.36
C GLU A 145 9.34 20.61 1.42
N ASN A 146 9.66 19.34 1.14
CA ASN A 146 10.80 18.94 0.30
C ASN A 146 10.38 18.49 -1.11
N SER A 147 9.19 18.90 -1.57
CA SER A 147 8.63 18.53 -2.89
C SER A 147 7.68 19.58 -3.43
N ARG A 148 7.03 19.29 -4.56
CA ARG A 148 5.98 20.13 -5.17
C ARG A 148 4.57 19.62 -4.88
N ILE A 149 4.40 18.83 -3.80
CA ILE A 149 3.12 18.21 -3.49
C ILE A 149 2.01 19.25 -3.30
N SER A 150 1.03 19.18 -4.19
CA SER A 150 -0.17 20.01 -4.18
C SER A 150 -1.44 19.18 -3.98
N LYS A 151 -1.44 17.91 -4.40
CA LYS A 151 -2.56 16.97 -4.26
C LYS A 151 -2.18 15.82 -3.33
N ILE A 152 -3.06 15.51 -2.37
CA ILE A 152 -2.87 14.40 -1.44
C ILE A 152 -4.06 13.45 -1.55
N PHE A 153 -3.80 12.17 -1.73
CA PHE A 153 -4.81 11.13 -1.79
C PHE A 153 -4.60 10.10 -0.69
N CYS A 154 -5.66 9.78 0.05
CA CYS A 154 -5.65 8.68 1.02
C CYS A 154 -6.34 7.44 0.43
N THR A 155 -5.64 6.30 0.37
CA THR A 155 -6.20 5.03 -0.11
C THR A 155 -6.96 4.33 1.01
N GLY A 156 -8.28 4.49 1.04
CA GLY A 156 -9.16 3.91 2.05
C GLY A 156 -9.63 4.91 3.11
N LYS A 157 -10.77 4.58 3.74
CA LYS A 157 -11.42 5.48 4.72
C LYS A 157 -10.58 5.68 5.97
N THR A 158 -9.87 4.64 6.41
CA THR A 158 -9.03 4.68 7.61
C THR A 158 -7.91 5.69 7.46
N ALA A 159 -7.11 5.57 6.39
CA ALA A 159 -6.06 6.53 6.05
C ALA A 159 -6.62 7.96 5.98
N PHE A 160 -7.74 8.17 5.29
CA PHE A 160 -8.37 9.48 5.16
C PHE A 160 -8.77 10.08 6.52
N ASN A 161 -9.42 9.30 7.37
CA ASN A 161 -9.87 9.74 8.69
C ASN A 161 -8.69 10.04 9.63
N LEU A 162 -7.65 9.20 9.60
CA LEU A 162 -6.44 9.41 10.40
C LEU A 162 -5.66 10.63 9.92
N TYR A 163 -5.57 10.84 8.60
CA TYR A 163 -4.97 12.05 8.05
C TYR A 163 -5.71 13.30 8.55
N LYS A 164 -7.04 13.33 8.42
CA LYS A 164 -7.86 14.45 8.92
C LYS A 164 -7.69 14.65 10.43
N LYS A 165 -7.59 13.57 11.21
CA LYS A 165 -7.37 13.61 12.66
C LYS A 165 -6.03 14.25 13.03
N PHE A 166 -4.94 13.83 12.39
CA PHE A 166 -3.59 14.25 12.78
C PHE A 166 -3.14 15.55 12.13
N TYR A 167 -3.53 15.79 10.87
CA TYR A 167 -3.03 16.92 10.09
C TYR A 167 -4.12 17.87 9.62
N GLY A 168 -5.41 17.54 9.76
CA GLY A 168 -6.50 18.34 9.20
C GLY A 168 -6.58 19.78 9.73
N ARG A 169 -5.92 20.08 10.86
CA ARG A 169 -5.80 21.44 11.42
C ARG A 169 -4.49 22.14 11.07
N THR A 170 -3.45 21.41 10.70
CA THR A 170 -2.08 21.93 10.51
C THR A 170 -1.67 21.98 9.05
N LEU A 171 -2.22 21.11 8.21
CA LEU A 171 -2.00 21.08 6.77
C LEU A 171 -3.26 21.60 6.06
N GLU A 172 -3.19 22.82 5.54
CA GLU A 172 -4.19 23.41 4.64
C GLU A 172 -4.07 22.83 3.22
N LYS A 173 -4.02 21.51 3.10
CA LYS A 173 -3.94 20.80 1.81
C LYS A 173 -5.24 20.08 1.53
N ASP A 174 -5.69 20.16 0.27
CA ASP A 174 -6.81 19.36 -0.19
C ASP A 174 -6.40 17.88 -0.18
N VAL A 175 -7.02 17.13 0.72
CA VAL A 175 -6.85 15.68 0.82
C VAL A 175 -8.11 15.05 0.27
N GLN A 176 -7.92 14.16 -0.69
CA GLN A 176 -9.00 13.47 -1.38
C GLN A 176 -8.96 11.97 -1.07
N TYR A 177 -10.11 11.33 -1.19
CA TYR A 177 -10.25 9.91 -0.95
C TYR A 177 -10.04 9.12 -2.24
N LEU A 178 -9.22 8.07 -2.16
CA LEU A 178 -9.16 7.00 -3.16
C LEU A 178 -9.65 5.68 -2.54
N PRO A 179 -10.44 4.87 -3.25
CA PRO A 179 -10.80 3.55 -2.76
C PRO A 179 -9.58 2.64 -2.59
N SER A 180 -9.60 1.77 -1.57
CA SER A 180 -8.48 0.86 -1.32
C SER A 180 -8.28 -0.14 -2.48
N THR A 181 -7.03 -0.33 -2.89
CA THR A 181 -6.59 -1.31 -3.91
C THR A 181 -6.40 -2.72 -3.35
N SER A 182 -6.60 -2.90 -2.03
CA SER A 182 -6.52 -4.19 -1.34
C SER A 182 -7.47 -5.24 -1.93
N PRO A 183 -7.10 -6.53 -1.91
CA PRO A 183 -8.01 -7.61 -2.29
C PRO A 183 -9.30 -7.62 -1.45
N ALA A 184 -9.25 -7.19 -0.18
CA ALA A 184 -10.43 -7.12 0.69
C ALA A 184 -11.53 -6.18 0.16
N ASN A 185 -11.16 -5.20 -0.68
CA ASN A 185 -12.10 -4.22 -1.24
C ASN A 185 -12.64 -4.62 -2.63
N ARG A 186 -12.26 -5.79 -3.18
CA ARG A 186 -12.66 -6.23 -4.53
C ARG A 186 -14.18 -6.35 -4.72
N GLY A 187 -14.91 -6.80 -3.70
CA GLY A 187 -16.37 -6.94 -3.79
C GLY A 187 -17.09 -5.60 -3.97
N LYS A 188 -16.56 -4.52 -3.37
CA LYS A 188 -17.15 -3.17 -3.47
C LYS A 188 -16.61 -2.37 -4.64
N TRP A 189 -15.36 -2.63 -5.01
CA TRP A 189 -14.65 -1.96 -6.09
C TRP A 189 -14.07 -2.99 -7.05
N PRO A 190 -14.83 -3.42 -8.07
CA PRO A 190 -14.30 -4.17 -9.21
C PRO A 190 -13.15 -3.41 -9.88
N THR A 191 -12.28 -4.12 -10.60
CA THR A 191 -11.03 -3.55 -11.11
C THR A 191 -11.28 -2.41 -12.09
N GLU A 192 -12.25 -2.56 -12.99
CA GLU A 192 -12.60 -1.62 -14.04
C GLU A 192 -13.11 -0.31 -13.43
N LYS A 193 -14.06 -0.41 -12.49
CA LYS A 193 -14.58 0.74 -11.74
C LYS A 193 -13.51 1.43 -10.90
N LEU A 194 -12.60 0.66 -10.31
CA LEU A 194 -11.48 1.20 -9.52
C LEU A 194 -10.50 1.95 -10.40
N LEU A 195 -10.19 1.41 -11.58
CA LEU A 195 -9.32 2.03 -12.58
C LEU A 195 -9.90 3.36 -13.06
N GLU A 196 -11.18 3.39 -13.46
CA GLU A 196 -11.86 4.61 -13.90
C GLU A 196 -11.80 5.70 -12.82
N PHE A 197 -12.11 5.36 -11.57
CA PHE A 197 -12.09 6.30 -10.46
C PHE A 197 -10.69 6.87 -10.20
N TYR A 198 -9.66 6.03 -10.23
CA TYR A 198 -8.28 6.49 -10.07
C TYR A 198 -7.84 7.34 -11.25
N ARG A 199 -8.21 6.97 -12.49
CA ARG A 199 -7.88 7.71 -13.70
C ARG A 199 -8.45 9.12 -13.66
N GLU A 200 -9.73 9.25 -13.30
CA GLU A 200 -10.39 10.55 -13.14
C GLU A 200 -9.64 11.42 -12.13
N LYS A 201 -9.35 10.88 -10.93
CA LYS A 201 -8.74 11.66 -9.85
C LYS A 201 -7.28 12.04 -10.07
N LEU A 202 -6.51 11.19 -10.75
CA LEU A 202 -5.08 11.40 -10.92
C LEU A 202 -4.73 12.22 -12.17
N LEU A 203 -5.62 12.28 -13.16
CA LEU A 203 -5.40 13.02 -14.42
C LEU A 203 -6.19 14.34 -14.51
N GLU A 204 -7.16 14.57 -13.63
CA GLU A 204 -7.70 15.90 -13.28
C GLU A 204 -6.62 16.72 -12.58
#